data_AF-A0AAC9KXZ1-F1
#
_entry.id   AF-A0AAC9KXZ1-F1
#
_cell.length_a   1.000
_cell.length_b   1.000
_cell.length_c   1.000
_cell.angle_alpha   90.00
_cell.angle_beta   90.00
_cell.angle_gamma   90.00
#
_symmetry.space_group_name_H-M   'P 1'
#
loop_
_entity.id
_entity.type
_entity.pdbx_description
1 polymer ?
#
loop_
_entity_poly.entity_id
_entity_poly.type
_entity_poly.pdbx_seq_one_letter_code
_entity_poly.pdbx_strand_id
1 'polypeptide(L)'
;MDLRLGNNLELVFNNDLSLVDGVEEQKQRFLIFLKTLRGSLSYAPHWGLDYFLLLKLLKINNLHAVKNYFHEISKELNLDLINISTTIQDNKAHISFFFSGDVLNMEFNL
;
A
#
# COMPACT_ATOMS: atom_id res chain seq x y z
N MET A 1 0.00 17.49 -3.86
CA MET A 1 1.15 17.46 -4.78
C MET A 1 2.37 17.09 -3.96
N ASP A 2 3.21 16.18 -4.47
CA ASP A 2 4.40 15.66 -3.79
C ASP A 2 5.55 15.44 -4.79
N LEU A 3 6.77 15.24 -4.31
CA LEU A 3 7.92 14.83 -5.12
C LEU A 3 7.69 13.41 -5.64
N ARG A 4 7.91 13.17 -6.92
CA ARG A 4 7.77 11.83 -7.49
C ARG A 4 8.86 10.91 -6.99
N LEU A 5 8.44 9.78 -6.44
CA LEU A 5 9.30 8.67 -6.07
C LEU A 5 9.16 7.52 -7.05
N GLY A 6 10.29 6.88 -7.35
CA GLY A 6 10.31 5.61 -8.05
C GLY A 6 9.99 4.44 -7.12
N ASN A 7 9.93 3.24 -7.70
CA ASN A 7 9.53 2.03 -6.97
C ASN A 7 10.52 1.64 -5.87
N ASN A 8 11.77 2.13 -5.92
CA ASN A 8 12.79 1.90 -4.91
C ASN A 8 12.96 3.11 -3.97
N LEU A 9 11.97 4.01 -3.93
CA LEU A 9 11.96 5.24 -3.12
C LEU A 9 13.04 6.26 -3.51
N GLU A 10 13.50 6.20 -4.76
CA GLU A 10 14.39 7.18 -5.37
C GLU A 10 13.64 8.40 -5.90
N LEU A 11 14.25 9.59 -5.84
CA LEU A 11 13.69 10.78 -6.49
C LEU A 11 13.73 10.63 -8.01
N VAL A 12 12.61 10.92 -8.68
CA VAL A 12 12.50 10.88 -10.14
C VAL A 12 12.65 12.30 -10.72
N PHE A 13 13.50 12.42 -11.74
CA PHE A 13 13.77 13.67 -12.44
C PHE A 13 13.31 13.59 -13.91
N ASN A 14 12.76 14.68 -14.43
CA ASN A 14 12.46 14.87 -15.85
C ASN A 14 12.86 16.30 -16.25
N ASN A 15 14.15 16.50 -16.54
CA ASN A 15 14.85 17.79 -16.62
C ASN A 15 14.92 18.58 -15.30
N ASP A 16 13.93 18.47 -14.42
CA ASP A 16 13.92 18.95 -13.03
C ASP A 16 13.21 17.90 -12.12
N LEU A 17 13.04 18.18 -10.83
CA LEU A 17 12.26 17.38 -9.89
C LEU A 17 10.86 17.12 -10.45
N SER A 18 10.53 15.85 -10.66
CA SER A 18 9.18 15.47 -11.08
C SER A 18 8.24 15.54 -9.89
N LEU A 19 7.02 16.00 -10.14
CA LEU A 19 5.96 16.07 -9.14
C LEU A 19 4.85 15.05 -9.47
N VAL A 20 4.09 14.67 -8.46
CA VAL A 20 2.86 13.87 -8.57
C VAL A 20 1.72 14.55 -7.82
N ASP A 21 0.50 14.38 -8.31
CA ASP A 21 -0.72 14.91 -7.70
C ASP A 21 -1.90 13.94 -7.87
N GLY A 22 -3.03 14.28 -7.27
CA GLY A 22 -4.27 13.50 -7.38
C GLY A 22 -4.11 12.05 -6.92
N VAL A 23 -4.58 11.11 -7.74
CA VAL A 23 -4.55 9.67 -7.44
C VAL A 23 -3.12 9.12 -7.36
N GLU A 24 -2.19 9.65 -8.16
CA GLU A 24 -0.80 9.19 -8.16
C GLU A 24 -0.08 9.57 -6.86
N GLU A 25 -0.36 10.74 -6.30
CA GLU A 25 0.12 11.11 -4.96
C GLU A 25 -0.41 10.13 -3.89
N GLN A 26 -1.69 9.77 -3.95
CA GLN A 26 -2.29 8.84 -2.99
C GLN A 26 -1.67 7.44 -3.09
N LYS A 27 -1.47 6.94 -4.30
CA LYS A 27 -0.78 5.66 -4.55
C LYS A 27 0.65 5.70 -4.04
N GLN A 28 1.37 6.79 -4.28
CA GLN A 28 2.74 6.96 -3.78
C GLN A 28 2.76 6.92 -2.24
N ARG A 29 1.91 7.70 -1.57
CA ARG A 29 1.79 7.69 -0.11
C ARG A 29 1.52 6.28 0.42
N PHE A 30 0.63 5.54 -0.25
CA PHE A 30 0.32 4.18 0.13
C PHE A 30 1.48 3.22 -0.12
N LEU A 31 2.19 3.35 -1.24
CA LEU A 31 3.38 2.53 -1.56
C LEU A 31 4.49 2.71 -0.52
N ILE A 32 4.74 3.94 -0.06
CA ILE A 32 5.74 4.23 0.99
C ILE A 32 5.34 3.52 2.29
N PHE A 33 4.06 3.60 2.68
CA PHE A 33 3.54 2.90 3.85
C PHE A 33 3.75 1.38 3.74
N LEU A 34 3.41 0.80 2.59
CA LEU A 34 3.54 -0.64 2.33
C LEU A 34 5.00 -1.12 2.36
N LYS A 35 5.95 -0.28 1.92
CA LYS A 35 7.38 -0.59 1.91
C LYS A 35 8.06 -0.36 3.25
N THR A 36 7.44 0.40 4.15
CA THR A 36 7.99 0.69 5.48
C THR A 36 7.49 -0.34 6.46
N LEU A 37 8.37 -1.12 7.08
CA LEU A 37 7.97 -2.09 8.10
C LEU A 37 7.62 -1.38 9.40
N ARG A 38 6.50 -1.78 10.01
CA ARG A 38 6.11 -1.27 11.31
C ARG A 38 7.23 -1.46 12.34
N GLY A 39 7.58 -0.40 13.06
CA GLY A 39 8.67 -0.38 14.01
C GLY A 39 10.04 0.03 13.45
N SER A 40 10.17 0.24 12.12
CA SER A 40 11.45 0.67 11.53
C SER A 40 11.73 2.17 11.73
N LEU A 41 10.70 2.98 11.98
CA LEU A 41 10.84 4.43 12.22
C LEU A 41 10.98 4.72 13.71
N SER A 42 12.12 5.24 14.13
CA SER A 42 12.42 5.52 15.54
C SER A 42 11.47 6.54 16.19
N TYR A 43 11.02 7.54 15.43
CA TYR A 43 10.12 8.60 15.89
C TYR A 43 8.63 8.29 15.65
N ALA A 44 8.32 7.23 14.90
CA ALA A 44 6.96 6.83 14.55
C ALA A 44 6.84 5.30 14.48
N PRO A 45 7.08 4.58 15.58
CA PRO A 45 7.19 3.11 15.57
C PRO A 45 5.89 2.40 15.18
N HIS A 46 4.75 3.08 15.25
CA HIS A 46 3.46 2.53 14.86
C HIS A 46 3.17 2.63 13.37
N TRP A 47 3.90 3.46 12.63
CA TRP A 47 3.68 3.72 11.20
C TRP A 47 4.36 2.66 10.33
N GLY A 48 3.70 2.31 9.22
CA GLY A 48 4.17 1.29 8.28
C GLY A 48 3.38 -0.02 8.36
N LEU A 49 3.67 -0.91 7.41
CA LEU A 49 3.03 -2.20 7.26
C LEU A 49 3.39 -3.17 8.37
N ASP A 50 2.36 -3.70 9.04
CA ASP A 50 2.49 -4.84 9.96
C ASP A 50 2.49 -6.15 9.15
N TYR A 51 3.66 -6.47 8.57
CA TYR A 51 3.80 -7.59 7.64
C TYR A 51 3.42 -8.94 8.28
N PHE A 52 3.76 -9.16 9.55
CA PHE A 52 3.43 -10.40 10.25
C PHE A 52 1.94 -10.57 10.48
N LEU A 53 1.24 -9.50 10.87
CA LEU A 53 -0.22 -9.51 10.98
C LEU A 53 -0.86 -9.80 9.63
N LEU A 54 -0.46 -9.09 8.57
CA LEU A 54 -0.97 -9.31 7.22
C LEU A 54 -0.76 -10.76 6.77
N LEU A 55 0.45 -11.30 6.91
CA LEU A 55 0.78 -12.67 6.53
C LEU A 55 -0.08 -13.68 7.31
N LYS A 56 -0.30 -13.45 8.61
CA LYS A 56 -1.18 -14.30 9.43
C LYS A 56 -2.61 -14.30 8.90
N LEU A 57 -3.16 -13.13 8.58
CA LEU A 57 -4.52 -12.99 8.03
C LEU A 57 -4.67 -13.68 6.67
N LEU A 58 -3.66 -13.58 5.81
CA LEU A 58 -3.63 -14.24 4.51
C LEU A 58 -3.52 -15.76 4.64
N LYS A 59 -2.68 -16.27 5.55
CA LYS A 59 -2.49 -17.72 5.77
C LYS A 59 -3.73 -18.44 6.28
N ILE A 60 -4.55 -17.77 7.09
CA ILE A 60 -5.84 -18.31 7.54
C ILE A 60 -6.97 -18.07 6.53
N ASN A 61 -6.64 -17.55 5.34
CA ASN A 61 -7.58 -17.22 4.26
C ASN A 61 -8.76 -16.33 4.71
N ASN A 62 -8.53 -15.44 5.68
CA ASN A 62 -9.57 -14.54 6.18
C ASN A 62 -9.62 -13.26 5.34
N LEU A 63 -10.14 -13.38 4.12
CA LEU A 63 -10.19 -12.30 3.13
C LEU A 63 -10.97 -11.07 3.62
N HIS A 64 -12.01 -11.28 4.43
CA HIS A 64 -12.76 -10.19 5.04
C HIS A 64 -11.91 -9.40 6.04
N ALA A 65 -11.13 -10.08 6.88
CA ALA A 65 -10.22 -9.41 7.80
C ALA A 65 -9.09 -8.67 7.06
N VAL A 66 -8.57 -9.23 5.95
CA VAL A 66 -7.59 -8.55 5.08
C VAL A 66 -8.18 -7.27 4.49
N LYS A 67 -9.41 -7.34 3.97
CA LYS A 67 -10.12 -6.16 3.46
C LYS A 67 -10.31 -5.09 4.54
N ASN A 68 -10.74 -5.48 5.73
CA ASN A 68 -10.90 -4.56 6.86
C ASN A 68 -9.57 -3.95 7.29
N TYR A 69 -8.50 -4.74 7.34
CA TYR A 69 -7.15 -4.28 7.67
C TYR A 69 -6.72 -3.13 6.74
N PHE A 70 -6.86 -3.31 5.43
CA PHE A 70 -6.50 -2.27 4.47
C PHE A 70 -7.50 -1.10 4.42
N HIS A 71 -8.77 -1.32 4.78
CA HIS A 71 -9.74 -0.24 4.89
C HIS A 71 -9.46 0.69 6.07
N GLU A 72 -8.96 0.18 7.20
CA GLU A 72 -8.52 1.03 8.30
C GLU A 72 -7.26 1.82 7.93
N ILE A 73 -6.31 1.19 7.24
CA ILE A 73 -5.12 1.89 6.71
C ILE A 73 -5.52 2.98 5.71
N SER A 74 -6.51 2.73 4.85
CA SER A 74 -6.97 3.74 3.88
C SER A 74 -7.53 4.99 4.56
N LYS A 75 -8.23 4.82 5.69
CA LYS A 75 -8.71 5.94 6.50
C LYS A 75 -7.55 6.70 7.16
N GLU A 76 -6.61 5.98 7.76
CA GLU A 76 -5.43 6.58 8.41
C GLU A 76 -4.61 7.42 7.42
N LEU A 77 -4.45 6.93 6.20
CA LEU A 77 -3.68 7.59 5.14
C LEU A 77 -4.52 8.56 4.28
N ASN A 78 -5.80 8.77 4.61
CA ASN A 78 -6.74 9.60 3.85
C ASN A 78 -6.70 9.26 2.34
N LEU A 79 -6.92 8.00 2.00
CA LEU A 79 -6.94 7.47 0.64
C LEU A 79 -8.38 7.32 0.14
N ASP A 80 -8.62 7.75 -1.10
CA ASP A 80 -9.90 7.62 -1.79
C ASP A 80 -10.05 6.23 -2.43
N LEU A 81 -9.97 5.18 -1.60
CA LEU A 81 -10.13 3.80 -2.02
C LEU A 81 -11.62 3.44 -2.16
N ILE A 82 -12.00 3.03 -3.37
CA ILE A 82 -13.35 2.58 -3.73
C ILE A 82 -13.59 1.14 -3.30
N ASN A 83 -12.60 0.27 -3.54
CA ASN A 83 -12.71 -1.15 -3.24
C ASN A 83 -11.34 -1.79 -3.04
N ILE A 84 -11.35 -2.94 -2.38
CA ILE A 84 -10.20 -3.82 -2.20
C ILE A 84 -10.64 -5.23 -2.56
N SER A 85 -9.91 -5.85 -3.48
CA SER A 85 -10.08 -7.26 -3.86
C SER A 85 -8.86 -8.06 -3.42
N THR A 86 -9.07 -9.28 -2.96
CA THR A 86 -8.00 -10.19 -2.55
C THR A 86 -8.30 -11.58 -3.08
N THR A 87 -7.34 -12.16 -3.79
CA THR A 87 -7.41 -13.53 -4.30
C THR A 87 -6.13 -14.27 -3.94
N ILE A 88 -6.26 -15.51 -3.46
CA ILE A 88 -5.12 -16.36 -3.14
C ILE A 88 -5.06 -17.49 -4.18
N GLN A 89 -3.96 -17.57 -4.91
CA GLN A 89 -3.68 -18.58 -5.94
C GLN A 89 -2.20 -18.95 -5.88
N ASP A 90 -1.86 -20.22 -6.09
CA ASP A 90 -0.47 -20.70 -6.19
C ASP A 90 0.48 -20.23 -5.06
N ASN A 91 0.00 -20.27 -3.81
CA ASN A 91 0.74 -19.80 -2.62
C ASN A 91 1.13 -18.31 -2.66
N LYS A 92 0.38 -17.52 -3.44
CA LYS A 92 0.51 -16.07 -3.55
C LYS A 92 -0.82 -15.40 -3.27
N ALA A 93 -0.78 -14.29 -2.55
CA ALA A 93 -1.92 -13.41 -2.38
C ALA A 93 -1.80 -12.21 -3.31
N HIS A 94 -2.77 -12.07 -4.20
CA HIS A 94 -2.91 -10.92 -5.08
C HIS A 94 -3.95 -9.97 -4.47
N ILE A 95 -3.56 -8.70 -4.29
CA ILE A 95 -4.41 -7.66 -3.70
C ILE A 95 -4.51 -6.50 -4.68
N SER A 96 -5.73 -6.16 -5.06
CA SER A 96 -6.03 -5.02 -5.94
C SER A 96 -6.75 -3.93 -5.16
N PHE A 97 -6.20 -2.72 -5.23
CA PHE A 97 -6.68 -1.52 -4.57
C PHE A 97 -7.24 -0.57 -5.63
N PHE A 98 -8.55 -0.35 -5.62
CA PHE A 98 -9.25 0.43 -6.63
C PHE A 98 -9.43 1.87 -6.16
N PHE A 99 -8.82 2.81 -6.87
CA PHE A 99 -8.99 4.26 -6.70
C PHE A 99 -9.95 4.78 -7.78
N SER A 100 -10.36 6.05 -7.65
CA SER A 100 -11.18 6.71 -8.68
C SER A 100 -10.40 6.85 -9.99
N GLY A 101 -10.65 5.93 -10.93
CA GLY A 101 -10.04 5.92 -12.26
C GLY A 101 -8.75 5.10 -12.38
N ASP A 102 -8.30 4.41 -11.33
CA ASP A 102 -7.03 3.67 -11.38
C ASP A 102 -6.95 2.50 -10.37
N VAL A 103 -5.97 1.61 -10.51
CA VAL A 103 -5.77 0.42 -9.69
C VAL A 103 -4.30 0.25 -9.30
N LEU A 104 -4.04 -0.01 -8.03
CA LEU A 104 -2.75 -0.48 -7.53
C LEU A 104 -2.82 -1.98 -7.23
N ASN A 105 -1.91 -2.76 -7.82
CA ASN A 105 -1.83 -4.21 -7.61
C ASN A 105 -0.60 -4.58 -6.79
N MET A 106 -0.78 -5.49 -5.85
CA MET A 106 0.26 -6.00 -4.96
C MET A 106 0.23 -7.52 -4.91
N GLU A 107 1.39 -8.13 -4.73
CA GLU A 107 1.56 -9.58 -4.57
C GLU A 107 2.35 -9.88 -3.29
N PHE A 108 1.90 -10.87 -2.53
CA PHE A 108 2.57 -11.37 -1.33
C PHE A 108 2.78 -12.88 -1.44
N ASN A 109 3.99 -13.34 -1.15
CA ASN A 109 4.28 -14.77 -1.02
C ASN A 109 3.82 -15.27 0.35
N LEU A 110 3.10 -16.39 0.39
CA LEU A 110 2.57 -17.01 1.62
C LEU A 110 3.51 -18.06 2.22
#